data_AF-O45720-F1
#
_entry.id   AF-O45720-F1
#
_cell.length_a   1.000
_cell.length_b   1.000
_cell.length_c   1.000
_cell.angle_alpha   90.00
_cell.angle_beta   90.00
_cell.angle_gamma   90.00
#
_symmetry.space_group_name_H-M   'P 1'
#
loop_
_entity.id
_entity.type
_entity.pdbx_description
1 polymer ?
#
loop_
_entity_poly.entity_id
_entity_poly.type
_entity_poly.pdbx_seq_one_letter_code
_entity_poly.pdbx_strand_id
1 'polypeptide(L)'
;MSPAPELQIPTVTRQSDGTKIHEISGHKFKAVGLAQPTFCSFCSKFIYGVGKQGYKCLGCETVVHKRCHALITARCTFGPSSRAPVPAETTNLKTRRSRSASEEPPSNTHHFNKHFFTRPTFCDHCGSMLYGLTKQGVQCTDCHANVHFRCQEKVLRNCGIQCQ
;
A
#
# COMPACT_ATOMS: atom_id res chain seq x y z
N MET A 1 -26.99 6.07 -1.54
CA MET A 1 -26.24 5.63 -2.74
C MET A 1 -25.00 6.51 -2.84
N SER A 2 -23.82 6.00 -2.51
CA SER A 2 -22.59 6.76 -2.78
C SER A 2 -22.36 6.78 -4.30
N PRO A 3 -21.97 7.90 -4.90
CA PRO A 3 -21.69 7.95 -6.33
C PRO A 3 -20.59 6.94 -6.67
N ALA A 4 -20.72 6.28 -7.83
CA ALA A 4 -19.65 5.44 -8.34
C ALA A 4 -18.36 6.28 -8.42
N PRO A 5 -17.20 5.74 -8.02
CA PRO A 5 -15.96 6.48 -8.12
C PRO A 5 -15.74 6.89 -9.58
N GLU A 6 -15.57 8.19 -9.81
CA GLU A 6 -15.25 8.74 -11.13
C GLU A 6 -14.01 8.01 -11.67
N LEU A 7 -14.16 7.34 -12.82
CA LEU A 7 -13.07 6.60 -13.45
C LEU A 7 -11.98 7.60 -13.86
N GLN A 8 -10.86 7.61 -13.14
CA GLN A 8 -9.71 8.42 -13.53
C GLN A 8 -9.04 7.80 -14.75
N ILE A 9 -8.88 8.59 -15.82
CA ILE A 9 -8.14 8.18 -17.01
C ILE A 9 -6.65 8.19 -16.64
N PRO A 10 -5.95 7.03 -16.65
CA PRO A 10 -4.54 6.99 -16.33
C PRO A 10 -3.73 7.75 -17.37
N THR A 11 -2.80 8.59 -16.92
CA THR A 11 -1.82 9.20 -17.83
C THR A 11 -0.74 8.17 -18.13
N VAL A 12 -0.51 7.86 -19.41
CA VAL A 12 0.47 6.84 -19.80
C VAL A 12 1.73 7.51 -20.34
N THR A 13 2.86 7.24 -19.69
CA THR A 13 4.19 7.70 -20.12
C THR A 13 5.07 6.52 -20.51
N ARG A 14 6.13 6.76 -21.30
CA ARG A 14 7.13 5.75 -21.66
C ARG A 14 8.47 6.11 -21.04
N GLN A 15 9.12 5.15 -20.39
CA GLN A 15 10.51 5.25 -19.94
C GLN A 15 11.47 5.05 -21.11
N SER A 16 12.75 5.40 -20.91
CA SER A 16 13.84 5.23 -21.89
C SER A 16 14.06 3.76 -22.29
N ASP A 17 13.82 2.82 -21.38
CA ASP A 17 13.83 1.37 -21.64
C ASP A 17 12.61 0.88 -22.46
N GLY A 18 11.78 1.80 -22.94
CA GLY A 18 10.54 1.51 -23.68
C GLY A 18 9.38 1.06 -22.79
N THR A 19 9.57 0.96 -21.47
CA THR A 19 8.50 0.47 -20.58
C THR A 19 7.42 1.52 -20.38
N LYS A 20 6.17 1.07 -20.47
CA LYS A 20 4.98 1.91 -20.24
C LYS A 20 4.72 2.04 -18.73
N ILE A 21 4.53 3.28 -18.28
CA ILE A 21 4.15 3.64 -16.92
C ILE A 21 2.76 4.23 -16.96
N HIS A 22 1.85 3.65 -16.18
CA HIS A 22 0.48 4.13 -16.01
C HIS A 22 0.41 4.93 -14.71
N GLU A 23 0.15 6.23 -14.81
CA GLU A 23 0.05 7.14 -13.68
C GLU A 23 -1.42 7.43 -13.33
N ILE A 24 -1.79 7.15 -12.08
CA ILE A 24 -3.15 7.37 -11.54
C ILE A 24 -3.07 7.58 -10.02
N SER A 25 -3.80 8.56 -9.48
CA SER A 25 -3.80 8.87 -8.04
C SER A 25 -2.38 8.99 -7.41
N GLY A 26 -1.39 9.45 -8.18
CA GLY A 26 0.01 9.55 -7.75
C GLY A 26 0.78 8.21 -7.72
N HIS A 27 0.15 7.09 -8.07
CA HIS A 27 0.82 5.82 -8.29
C HIS A 27 1.38 5.75 -9.71
N LYS A 28 2.62 5.25 -9.85
CA LYS A 28 3.25 4.94 -11.14
C LYS A 28 3.33 3.44 -11.32
N PHE A 29 2.44 2.86 -12.11
CA PHE A 29 2.32 1.42 -12.31
C PHE A 29 3.13 0.93 -13.50
N LYS A 30 3.97 -0.09 -13.28
CA LYS A 30 4.71 -0.83 -14.32
C LYS A 30 4.21 -2.27 -14.40
N ALA A 31 4.14 -2.80 -15.61
CA ALA A 31 3.82 -4.21 -15.84
C ALA A 31 4.95 -5.12 -15.33
N VAL A 32 4.62 -6.07 -14.47
CA VAL A 32 5.59 -6.99 -13.86
C VAL A 32 5.14 -8.44 -13.99
N GLY A 33 6.09 -9.37 -14.08
CA GLY A 33 5.86 -10.79 -13.82
C GLY A 33 5.80 -11.00 -12.31
N LEU A 34 4.82 -11.77 -11.83
CA LEU A 34 4.76 -12.16 -10.42
C LEU A 34 5.16 -13.62 -10.33
N ALA A 35 6.32 -13.86 -9.73
CA ALA A 35 6.86 -15.21 -9.52
C ALA A 35 6.10 -15.98 -8.42
N GLN A 36 5.23 -15.29 -7.67
CA GLN A 36 4.51 -15.84 -6.55
C GLN A 36 3.01 -15.61 -6.67
N PRO A 37 2.20 -16.54 -6.14
CA PRO A 37 0.77 -16.32 -5.94
C PRO A 37 0.52 -14.96 -5.28
N THR A 38 -0.24 -14.10 -5.97
CA THR A 38 -0.47 -12.72 -5.52
C THR A 38 -1.93 -12.35 -5.76
N PHE A 39 -2.56 -11.78 -4.74
CA PHE A 39 -3.89 -11.20 -4.85
C PHE A 39 -3.81 -9.72 -5.20
N CYS A 40 -4.79 -9.23 -5.95
CA CYS A 40 -4.91 -7.83 -6.27
C CYS A 40 -5.31 -7.03 -5.03
N SER A 41 -4.52 -6.03 -4.66
CA SER A 41 -4.80 -5.16 -3.51
C SER A 41 -6.09 -4.35 -3.65
N PHE A 42 -6.64 -4.21 -4.86
CA PHE A 42 -7.87 -3.45 -5.09
C PHE A 42 -9.15 -4.31 -4.98
N CYS A 43 -9.17 -5.49 -5.61
CA CYS A 43 -10.38 -6.32 -5.66
C CYS A 43 -10.27 -7.63 -4.89
N SER A 44 -9.14 -7.87 -4.21
CA SER A 44 -8.85 -9.07 -3.42
C SER A 44 -8.98 -10.40 -4.17
N LYS A 45 -8.94 -10.36 -5.50
CA LYS A 45 -8.98 -11.55 -6.37
C LYS A 45 -7.58 -11.91 -6.86
N PHE A 46 -7.36 -13.20 -7.07
CA PHE A 46 -6.08 -13.73 -7.53
C PHE A 46 -5.65 -13.14 -8.87
N ILE A 47 -4.36 -12.85 -9.05
CA ILE A 47 -3.82 -12.39 -10.32
C ILE A 47 -3.12 -13.55 -11.04
N TYR A 48 -3.61 -13.89 -12.23
CA TYR A 48 -3.15 -15.02 -13.03
C TYR A 48 -2.95 -14.61 -14.50
N GLY A 49 -2.24 -15.45 -15.24
CA GLY A 49 -1.95 -15.26 -16.66
C GLY A 49 -0.48 -15.54 -16.99
N VAL A 50 -0.14 -15.47 -18.29
CA VAL A 50 1.22 -15.72 -18.79
C VAL A 50 2.01 -14.41 -18.86
N GLY A 51 3.27 -14.44 -18.42
CA GLY A 51 4.19 -13.30 -18.48
C GLY A 51 3.90 -12.23 -17.42
N LYS A 52 3.80 -10.97 -17.85
CA LYS A 52 3.54 -9.84 -16.95
C LYS A 52 2.05 -9.78 -16.59
N GLN A 53 1.62 -10.52 -15.57
CA GLN A 53 0.20 -10.68 -15.21
C GLN A 53 -0.49 -9.42 -14.63
N GLY A 54 0.28 -8.44 -14.15
CA GLY A 54 -0.24 -7.41 -13.23
C GLY A 54 0.71 -6.23 -13.10
N TYR A 55 0.23 -5.22 -12.40
CA TYR A 55 0.87 -3.91 -12.28
C TYR A 55 1.36 -3.69 -10.86
N LYS A 56 2.62 -3.24 -10.72
CA LYS A 56 3.23 -2.87 -9.45
C LYS A 56 3.52 -1.38 -9.42
N CYS A 57 3.13 -0.70 -8.35
CA CYS A 57 3.48 0.70 -8.15
C CYS A 57 4.98 0.84 -7.84
N LEU A 58 5.67 1.76 -8.51
CA LEU A 58 7.09 2.01 -8.28
C LEU A 58 7.38 2.73 -6.95
N GLY A 59 6.39 3.42 -6.38
CA GLY A 59 6.50 4.09 -5.08
C GLY A 59 6.15 3.15 -3.93
N CYS A 60 4.85 2.90 -3.72
CA CYS A 60 4.39 2.12 -2.57
C CYS A 60 4.47 0.60 -2.75
N GLU A 61 4.80 0.10 -3.95
CA GLU A 61 4.87 -1.34 -4.24
C GLU A 61 3.56 -2.14 -4.16
N THR A 62 2.40 -1.48 -4.03
CA THR A 62 1.11 -2.17 -4.16
C THR A 62 0.98 -2.84 -5.53
N VAL A 63 0.30 -3.99 -5.57
CA VAL A 63 0.14 -4.83 -6.76
C VAL A 63 -1.34 -5.02 -7.07
N VAL A 64 -1.71 -4.83 -8.33
CA VAL A 64 -3.10 -4.93 -8.80
C VAL A 64 -3.19 -5.59 -10.17
N HIS A 65 -4.39 -6.06 -10.55
CA HIS A 65 -4.66 -6.46 -11.93
C HIS A 65 -4.43 -5.29 -12.88
N LYS A 66 -4.07 -5.59 -14.13
CA LYS A 66 -4.03 -4.59 -15.21
C LYS A 66 -5.34 -3.83 -15.39
N ARG A 67 -6.49 -4.47 -15.16
CA ARG A 67 -7.82 -3.82 -15.24
C ARG A 67 -8.19 -3.01 -13.98
N CYS A 68 -7.57 -3.31 -12.85
CA CYS A 68 -7.92 -2.68 -11.58
C CYS A 68 -7.10 -1.41 -11.31
N HIS A 69 -5.94 -1.23 -11.94
CA HIS A 69 -5.11 -0.05 -11.66
C HIS A 69 -5.83 1.28 -11.91
N ALA A 70 -6.70 1.33 -12.94
CA ALA A 70 -7.47 2.53 -13.29
C ALA A 70 -8.63 2.84 -12.30
N LEU A 71 -8.93 1.92 -11.38
CA LEU A 71 -9.99 2.06 -10.38
C LEU A 71 -9.46 2.57 -9.04
N ILE A 72 -8.14 2.74 -8.89
CA ILE A 72 -7.51 3.14 -7.64
C ILE A 72 -7.70 4.64 -7.44
N THR A 73 -8.52 4.99 -6.45
CA THR A 73 -8.75 6.37 -6.00
C THR A 73 -7.86 6.77 -4.83
N ALA A 74 -7.37 5.80 -4.06
CA ALA A 74 -6.44 6.03 -2.95
C ALA A 74 -5.14 6.65 -3.49
N ARG A 75 -4.66 7.72 -2.83
CA ARG A 75 -3.43 8.40 -3.23
C ARG A 75 -2.21 7.60 -2.81
N CYS A 76 -1.20 7.57 -3.68
CA CYS A 76 0.10 7.03 -3.31
C CYS A 76 0.74 7.90 -2.23
N THR A 77 1.18 7.28 -1.13
CA THR A 77 1.92 7.93 -0.03
C THR A 77 3.44 7.91 -0.22
N PHE A 78 3.92 7.21 -1.25
CA PHE A 78 5.34 7.10 -1.62
C PHE A 78 5.61 7.62 -3.05
N GLY A 79 4.65 8.33 -3.62
CA GLY A 79 4.79 8.93 -4.94
C GLY A 79 5.58 10.24 -4.89
N PRO A 80 6.04 10.76 -6.03
CA PRO A 80 6.67 12.09 -6.07
C PRO A 80 5.74 13.20 -5.53
N SER A 81 4.42 13.02 -5.64
CA SER A 81 3.40 13.94 -5.11
C SER A 81 3.24 13.89 -3.58
N SER A 82 3.71 12.83 -2.91
CA SER A 82 3.58 12.67 -1.46
C SER A 82 4.51 13.60 -0.65
N ARG A 83 5.45 14.28 -1.32
CA ARG A 83 6.30 15.33 -0.73
C ARG A 83 5.64 16.70 -0.70
N ALA A 84 4.42 16.87 -1.21
CA ALA A 84 3.65 18.06 -0.84
C ALA A 84 3.51 18.01 0.69
N PRO A 85 4.07 18.96 1.46
CA PRO A 85 3.81 19.04 2.87
C PRO A 85 2.29 19.07 3.02
N VAL A 86 1.75 18.22 3.88
CA VAL A 86 0.41 18.44 4.43
C VAL A 86 0.31 19.94 4.72
N PRO A 87 -0.72 20.65 4.23
CA PRO A 87 -0.91 22.05 4.63
C PRO A 87 -0.80 22.08 6.13
N ALA A 88 0.17 22.85 6.63
CA ALA A 88 0.32 23.07 8.05
C ALA A 88 -1.01 23.68 8.50
N GLU A 89 -1.89 22.84 9.05
CA GLU A 89 -3.09 23.27 9.76
C GLU A 89 -2.60 24.28 10.80
N THR A 90 -2.88 25.53 10.47
CA THR A 90 -2.32 26.69 11.11
C THR A 90 -3.15 26.93 12.36
N THR A 91 -2.89 26.20 13.43
CA THR A 91 -3.32 26.58 14.78
C THR A 91 -2.13 27.09 15.57
N ASN A 92 -1.83 28.34 15.25
CA ASN A 92 -1.46 29.42 16.16
C ASN A 92 -0.89 29.03 17.56
N LEU A 93 0.43 29.21 17.70
CA LEU A 93 1.04 30.04 18.73
C LEU A 93 0.71 29.73 20.22
N LYS A 94 1.69 29.14 20.93
CA LYS A 94 2.50 29.82 21.98
C LYS A 94 3.20 28.81 22.91
N THR A 95 4.53 28.83 22.84
CA THR A 95 5.46 28.91 23.99
C THR A 95 5.08 28.17 25.28
N ARG A 96 5.81 27.09 25.60
CA ARG A 96 6.81 26.98 26.69
C ARG A 96 6.96 25.53 27.20
N ARG A 97 8.22 25.08 27.23
CA ARG A 97 8.87 24.22 28.25
C ARG A 97 8.17 22.92 28.71
N SER A 98 8.85 21.82 28.37
CA SER A 98 9.23 20.73 29.29
C SER A 98 8.18 19.68 29.68
N ARG A 99 8.61 18.42 29.52
CA ARG A 99 8.15 17.15 30.12
C ARG A 99 7.09 16.35 29.36
N SER A 100 7.58 15.24 28.78
CA SER A 100 6.97 13.91 28.73
C SER A 100 5.44 13.87 28.91
N ALA A 101 4.71 14.07 27.82
CA ALA A 101 3.37 13.56 27.66
C ALA A 101 3.46 12.51 26.56
N SER A 102 3.08 11.28 26.89
CA SER A 102 2.76 10.19 25.96
C SER A 102 2.39 10.70 24.57
N GLU A 103 3.34 10.59 23.64
CA GLU A 103 3.05 10.65 22.20
C GLU A 103 2.19 9.43 21.92
N GLU A 104 0.88 9.52 22.21
CA GLU A 104 -0.06 8.50 21.79
C GLU A 104 0.09 8.38 20.27
N PRO A 105 0.51 7.21 19.75
CA PRO A 105 0.65 7.04 18.32
C PRO A 105 -0.68 7.42 17.66
N PRO A 106 -0.68 8.06 16.48
CA PRO A 106 -1.92 8.46 15.83
C PRO A 106 -2.83 7.23 15.75
N SER A 107 -4.07 7.35 16.25
CA SER A 107 -5.03 6.28 16.61
C SER A 107 -5.23 5.18 15.56
N ASN A 108 -4.81 5.42 14.33
CA ASN A 108 -4.91 4.58 13.15
C ASN A 108 -3.56 3.94 12.74
N THR A 109 -2.55 3.89 13.63
CA THR A 109 -1.26 3.25 13.37
C THR A 109 -1.27 1.78 13.78
N HIS A 110 -0.64 0.92 12.97
CA HIS A 110 -0.54 -0.52 13.28
C HIS A 110 0.58 -0.81 14.28
N HIS A 111 0.31 -1.66 15.27
CA HIS A 111 1.31 -2.21 16.19
C HIS A 111 1.81 -3.58 15.70
N PHE A 112 2.84 -3.56 14.87
CA PHE A 112 3.38 -4.77 14.23
C PHE A 112 4.37 -5.54 15.12
N ASN A 113 4.10 -6.82 15.33
CA ASN A 113 5.03 -7.76 15.96
C ASN A 113 5.47 -8.85 14.98
N LYS A 114 6.72 -9.33 15.11
CA LYS A 114 7.24 -10.46 14.33
C LYS A 114 6.35 -11.68 14.56
N HIS A 115 5.85 -12.27 13.49
CA HIS A 115 4.93 -13.41 13.58
C HIS A 115 5.46 -14.61 12.79
N PHE A 116 5.19 -15.81 13.32
CA PHE A 116 5.54 -17.07 12.67
C PHE A 116 4.29 -17.65 12.02
N PHE A 117 4.19 -17.52 10.70
CA PHE A 117 3.01 -17.96 9.95
C PHE A 117 3.10 -19.47 9.67
N THR A 118 2.31 -20.26 10.39
CA THR A 118 2.25 -21.73 10.22
C THR A 118 1.36 -22.17 9.06
N ARG A 119 0.52 -21.27 8.56
CA ARG A 119 -0.37 -21.50 7.40
C ARG A 119 0.05 -20.60 6.25
N PRO A 120 -0.30 -20.94 5.00
CA PRO A 120 -0.14 -20.03 3.88
C PRO A 120 -0.87 -18.72 4.14
N THR A 121 -0.12 -17.63 4.32
CA THR A 121 -0.66 -16.28 4.59
C THR A 121 -0.17 -15.33 3.51
N PHE A 122 -0.99 -14.34 3.16
CA PHE A 122 -0.66 -13.32 2.16
C PHE A 122 -0.44 -11.97 2.84
N CYS A 123 0.43 -11.15 2.26
CA CYS A 123 0.68 -9.81 2.72
C CYS A 123 -0.50 -8.91 2.35
N ASP A 124 -1.11 -8.25 3.33
CA ASP A 124 -2.25 -7.35 3.14
C ASP A 124 -1.86 -6.04 2.40
N HIS A 125 -0.57 -5.76 2.25
CA HIS A 125 -0.08 -4.58 1.52
C HIS A 125 0.17 -4.86 0.03
N CYS A 126 0.92 -5.92 -0.30
CA CYS A 126 1.29 -6.22 -1.68
C CYS A 126 0.53 -7.39 -2.29
N GLY A 127 -0.26 -8.11 -1.50
CA GLY A 127 -1.05 -9.27 -1.91
C GLY A 127 -0.24 -10.55 -2.15
N SER A 128 1.10 -10.50 -2.13
CA SER A 128 1.95 -11.68 -2.35
C SER A 128 2.11 -12.51 -1.09
N MET A 129 2.37 -13.80 -1.26
CA MET A 129 2.52 -14.75 -0.15
C MET A 129 3.66 -14.37 0.82
N LEU A 130 3.41 -14.51 2.12
CA LEU A 130 4.42 -14.47 3.17
C LEU A 130 5.13 -15.83 3.20
N TYR A 131 6.18 -15.96 2.39
CA TYR A 131 6.90 -17.23 2.20
C TYR A 131 8.21 -17.26 3.00
N GLY A 132 8.70 -18.48 3.28
CA GLY A 132 9.95 -18.73 4.00
C GLY A 132 9.77 -19.66 5.19
N LEU A 133 10.87 -20.22 5.70
CA LEU A 133 10.86 -21.22 6.78
C LEU A 133 10.60 -20.61 8.16
N THR A 134 11.08 -19.40 8.44
CA THR A 134 10.88 -18.72 9.74
C THR A 134 10.60 -17.23 9.57
N LYS A 135 9.80 -16.66 10.49
CA LYS A 135 9.51 -15.22 10.65
C LYS A 135 9.33 -14.51 9.31
N GLN A 136 8.30 -14.86 8.56
CA GLN A 136 8.10 -14.40 7.18
C GLN A 136 7.66 -12.93 7.09
N GLY A 137 7.19 -12.36 8.20
CA GLY A 137 6.76 -10.98 8.30
C GLY A 137 6.32 -10.58 9.71
N VAL A 138 5.46 -9.57 9.76
CA VAL A 138 4.88 -9.03 10.98
C VAL A 138 3.35 -9.09 10.92
N GLN A 139 2.72 -9.19 12.08
CA GLN A 139 1.28 -9.12 12.25
C GLN A 139 0.94 -7.96 13.21
N CYS A 140 -0.06 -7.15 12.86
CA CYS A 140 -0.59 -6.11 13.73
C CYS A 140 -1.32 -6.77 14.92
N THR A 141 -1.01 -6.36 16.16
CA THR A 141 -1.68 -6.89 17.35
C THR A 141 -3.15 -6.52 17.46
N ASP A 142 -3.53 -5.40 16.84
CA ASP A 142 -4.86 -4.82 17.04
C ASP A 142 -5.83 -5.24 15.94
N CYS A 143 -5.39 -5.22 14.68
CA CYS A 143 -6.24 -5.52 13.53
C CYS A 143 -5.85 -6.81 12.79
N HIS A 144 -4.84 -7.55 13.26
CA HIS A 144 -4.34 -8.79 12.66
C HIS A 144 -3.87 -8.71 11.20
N ALA A 145 -3.60 -7.51 10.69
CA ALA A 145 -3.02 -7.33 9.36
C ALA A 145 -1.62 -7.96 9.29
N ASN A 146 -1.36 -8.76 8.26
CA ASN A 146 -0.14 -9.52 8.03
C ASN A 146 0.64 -8.87 6.90
N VAL A 147 1.89 -8.47 7.12
CA VAL A 147 2.69 -7.82 6.08
C VAL A 147 4.13 -8.31 6.10
N HIS A 148 4.80 -8.32 4.93
CA HIS A 148 6.23 -8.60 4.86
C HIS A 148 7.01 -7.54 5.65
N PHE A 149 8.21 -7.86 6.15
CA PHE A 149 9.09 -6.86 6.76
C PHE A 149 9.33 -5.64 5.85
N ARG A 150 9.58 -5.88 4.56
CA ARG A 150 9.76 -4.82 3.55
C ARG A 150 8.52 -3.97 3.28
N CYS A 151 7.34 -4.49 3.63
CA CYS A 151 6.05 -3.84 3.40
C CYS A 151 5.56 -3.07 4.64
N GLN A 152 6.14 -3.33 5.81
CA GLN A 152 5.74 -2.72 7.09
C GLN A 152 5.75 -1.20 7.04
N GLU A 153 6.73 -0.58 6.40
CA GLU A 153 6.80 0.88 6.28
C GLU A 153 5.84 1.43 5.23
N LYS A 154 5.38 0.60 4.28
CA LYS A 154 4.61 1.02 3.10
C LYS A 154 3.10 0.84 3.25
N VAL A 155 2.67 0.05 4.24
CA VAL A 155 1.26 -0.11 4.57
C VAL A 155 0.66 1.21 5.03
N LEU A 156 -0.61 1.44 4.69
CA LEU A 156 -1.32 2.63 5.13
C LEU A 156 -1.45 2.64 6.66
N ARG A 157 -1.48 3.84 7.25
CA ARG A 157 -1.83 4.02 8.65
C ARG A 157 -3.36 4.04 8.74
N ASN A 158 -4.00 2.89 8.67
CA ASN A 158 -5.46 2.76 8.78
C ASN A 158 -5.83 1.56 9.67
N CYS A 159 -5.08 1.36 10.75
CA CYS A 159 -5.34 0.30 11.73
C CYS A 159 -6.79 0.34 12.22
N GLY A 160 -7.42 -0.84 12.30
CA GLY A 160 -8.82 -1.00 12.68
C GLY A 160 -9.84 -0.70 11.58
N ILE A 161 -9.44 -0.04 10.49
CA ILE A 161 -10.28 0.19 9.32
C ILE A 161 -10.08 -0.97 8.36
N GLN A 162 -10.95 -1.99 8.44
CA GLN A 162 -10.95 -3.04 7.43
C GLN A 162 -11.26 -2.41 6.06
N CYS A 163 -10.38 -2.59 5.09
CA CYS A 163 -10.71 -2.32 3.69
C CYS A 163 -11.70 -3.41 3.26
N GLN A 164 -12.99 -3.08 3.19
CA GLN A 164 -14.05 -3.95 2.67
C GLN A 164 -13.97 -4.07 1.15
#